data_AF-A0A7C7RYI4-F1
#
_entry.id   AF-A0A7C7RYI4-F1
#
_cell.length_a   1.000
_cell.length_b   1.000
_cell.length_c   1.000
_cell.angle_alpha   90.00
_cell.angle_beta   90.00
_cell.angle_gamma   90.00
#
_symmetry.space_group_name_H-M   'P 1'
#
loop_
_entity.id
_entity.type
_entity.pdbx_description
1 polymer ?
#
loop_
_entity_poly.entity_id
_entity_poly.type
_entity_poly.pdbx_seq_one_letter_code
_entity_poly.pdbx_strand_id
1 'polypeptide(L)'
;MNQQDRTIAALFDRLIRGEKATQTFYLRLSEMFAHEPRAAEVWWKLAADEASHIHLLEQAREGLTAEQLAAPADPEFLRVARNAAAHSPEEGLAQVQTLEDAYQLAHATEHTEFNAVFEVVISELFPVAVQRPFVRSQLQEHVDRLGALEPPEWRYSVVAKRGTEGEK
;
A
#
# COMPACT_ATOMS: atom_id res chain seq x y z
N MET A 1 -19.52 -18.65 -2.92
CA MET A 1 -18.50 -17.75 -3.51
C MET A 1 -18.89 -17.54 -4.96
N ASN A 2 -19.26 -16.31 -5.36
CA ASN A 2 -19.77 -16.04 -6.70
C ASN A 2 -18.66 -16.13 -7.75
N GLN A 3 -18.99 -16.55 -8.97
CA GLN A 3 -18.02 -16.64 -10.07
C GLN A 3 -17.37 -15.29 -10.39
N GLN A 4 -18.11 -14.19 -10.18
CA GLN A 4 -17.62 -12.82 -10.33
C GLN A 4 -16.52 -12.44 -9.33
N ASP A 5 -16.43 -13.09 -8.16
CA ASP A 5 -15.38 -12.78 -7.18
C ASP A 5 -14.01 -13.36 -7.56
N ARG A 6 -13.97 -14.19 -8.61
CA ARG A 6 -12.79 -14.97 -9.03
C ARG A 6 -12.20 -14.52 -10.36
N THR A 7 -12.55 -13.35 -10.85
CA THR A 7 -12.10 -12.86 -12.16
C THR A 7 -10.88 -11.94 -12.05
N ILE A 8 -10.22 -11.70 -13.18
CA ILE A 8 -9.17 -10.68 -13.31
C ILE A 8 -9.69 -9.30 -12.90
N ALA A 9 -10.92 -8.92 -13.30
CA ALA A 9 -11.52 -7.67 -12.84
C ALA A 9 -11.61 -7.58 -11.31
N ALA A 10 -12.07 -8.64 -10.66
CA ALA A 10 -12.19 -8.67 -9.21
C ALA A 10 -10.83 -8.73 -8.49
N LEU A 11 -9.78 -9.17 -9.17
CA LEU A 11 -8.42 -9.06 -8.67
C LEU A 11 -7.95 -7.60 -8.70
N PHE A 12 -8.05 -6.92 -9.85
CA PHE A 12 -7.70 -5.49 -9.97
C PHE A 12 -8.46 -4.62 -8.97
N ASP A 13 -9.77 -4.82 -8.83
CA ASP A 13 -10.60 -4.03 -7.92
C ASP A 13 -10.14 -4.19 -6.44
N ARG A 14 -9.58 -5.35 -6.08
CA ARG A 14 -9.03 -5.59 -4.73
C ARG A 14 -7.66 -4.97 -4.56
N LEU A 15 -6.79 -5.07 -5.57
CA LEU A 15 -5.46 -4.48 -5.55
C LEU A 15 -5.55 -2.95 -5.45
N ILE A 16 -6.32 -2.31 -6.35
CA ILE A 16 -6.55 -0.86 -6.33
C ILE A 16 -7.14 -0.40 -4.99
N ARG A 17 -8.02 -1.20 -4.39
CA ARG A 17 -8.56 -0.90 -3.06
C ARG A 17 -7.49 -0.98 -1.96
N GLY A 18 -6.62 -1.98 -2.02
CA GLY A 18 -5.47 -2.13 -1.10
C GLY A 18 -4.56 -0.90 -1.18
N GLU A 19 -4.09 -0.55 -2.37
CA GLU A 19 -3.24 0.61 -2.59
C GLU A 19 -3.89 1.92 -2.10
N LYS A 20 -5.21 2.10 -2.35
CA LYS A 20 -5.96 3.28 -1.85
C LYS A 20 -6.03 3.31 -0.31
N ALA A 21 -6.14 2.15 0.32
CA ALA A 21 -6.14 2.04 1.78
C ALA A 21 -4.77 2.40 2.35
N THR A 22 -3.68 1.88 1.76
CA THR A 22 -2.29 2.18 2.14
C THR A 22 -1.93 3.65 1.88
N GLN A 23 -2.33 4.21 0.74
CA GLN A 23 -2.20 5.64 0.47
C GLN A 23 -2.86 6.48 1.57
N THR A 24 -4.11 6.13 1.92
CA THR A 24 -4.86 6.84 2.96
C THR A 24 -4.14 6.73 4.30
N PHE A 25 -3.64 5.53 4.65
CA PHE A 25 -2.83 5.31 5.84
C PHE A 25 -1.62 6.26 5.89
N TYR A 26 -0.82 6.33 4.83
CA TYR A 26 0.36 7.19 4.77
C TYR A 26 0.03 8.69 4.79
N LEU A 27 -1.05 9.12 4.13
CA LEU A 27 -1.51 10.51 4.24
C LEU A 27 -1.88 10.87 5.68
N ARG A 28 -2.58 9.98 6.40
CA ARG A 28 -2.91 10.19 7.81
C ARG A 28 -1.68 10.21 8.71
N LEU A 29 -0.69 9.36 8.46
CA LEU A 29 0.58 9.44 9.18
C LEU A 29 1.31 10.77 8.92
N SER A 30 1.29 11.26 7.67
CA SER A 30 1.86 12.57 7.35
C SER A 30 1.19 13.70 8.16
N GLU A 31 -0.13 13.67 8.29
CA GLU A 31 -0.89 14.60 9.15
C GLU A 31 -0.52 14.45 10.64
N MET A 32 -0.49 13.22 11.16
CA MET A 32 -0.22 12.93 12.57
C MET A 32 1.18 13.39 13.02
N PHE A 33 2.14 13.32 12.10
CA PHE A 33 3.53 13.70 12.33
C PHE A 33 3.90 15.04 11.67
N ALA A 34 2.93 15.87 11.25
CA ALA A 34 3.17 17.15 10.59
C ALA A 34 4.04 18.14 11.41
N HIS A 35 4.14 17.93 12.72
CA HIS A 35 4.99 18.71 13.62
C HIS A 35 6.47 18.30 13.57
N GLU A 36 6.79 17.16 12.96
CA GLU A 36 8.14 16.67 12.68
C GLU A 36 8.33 16.58 11.15
N PRO A 37 8.85 17.64 10.50
CA PRO A 37 8.87 17.76 9.04
C PRO A 37 9.53 16.58 8.33
N ARG A 38 10.61 16.03 8.91
CA ARG A 38 11.30 14.86 8.36
C ARG A 38 10.41 13.62 8.30
N ALA A 39 9.66 13.35 9.37
CA ALA A 39 8.75 12.21 9.40
C ALA A 39 7.56 12.43 8.47
N ALA A 40 6.96 13.63 8.50
CA ALA A 40 5.84 13.99 7.63
C ALA A 40 6.18 13.87 6.14
N GLU A 41 7.40 14.26 5.75
CA GLU A 41 7.88 14.15 4.36
C GLU A 41 8.03 12.69 3.91
N VAL A 42 8.54 11.80 4.78
CA VAL A 42 8.64 10.37 4.46
C VAL A 42 7.27 9.77 4.18
N TRP A 43 6.31 10.02 5.07
CA TRP A 43 4.94 9.52 4.91
C TRP A 43 4.25 10.10 3.68
N TRP A 44 4.44 11.38 3.40
CA TRP A 44 3.89 12.00 2.18
C TRP A 44 4.47 11.36 0.91
N LYS A 45 5.78 11.07 0.88
CA LYS A 45 6.42 10.43 -0.27
C LYS A 45 5.92 9.01 -0.49
N LEU A 46 5.77 8.22 0.58
CA LEU A 46 5.16 6.89 0.50
C LEU A 46 3.73 6.97 -0.07
N ALA A 47 2.90 7.89 0.43
CA ALA A 47 1.56 8.11 -0.13
C ALA A 47 1.55 8.51 -1.62
N ALA A 48 2.57 9.25 -2.07
CA ALA A 48 2.72 9.65 -3.47
C ALA A 48 3.15 8.47 -4.35
N ASP A 49 3.97 7.55 -3.82
CA ASP A 49 4.32 6.31 -4.51
C ASP A 49 3.06 5.44 -4.70
N GLU A 50 2.22 5.30 -3.67
CA GLU A 50 0.94 4.57 -3.82
C GLU A 50 0.00 5.21 -4.85
N ALA A 51 0.02 6.54 -4.98
CA ALA A 51 -0.74 7.21 -6.03
C ALA A 51 -0.31 6.75 -7.43
N SER A 52 0.99 6.53 -7.59
CA SER A 52 1.59 6.04 -8.84
C SER A 52 1.22 4.57 -9.08
N HIS A 53 1.24 3.73 -8.03
CA HIS A 53 0.78 2.33 -8.10
C HIS A 53 -0.69 2.22 -8.52
N ILE A 54 -1.57 2.99 -7.87
CA ILE A 54 -3.00 3.06 -8.21
C ILE A 54 -3.18 3.41 -9.69
N HIS A 55 -2.47 4.45 -10.16
CA HIS A 55 -2.57 4.90 -11.54
C HIS A 55 -2.14 3.80 -12.53
N LEU A 56 -1.03 3.12 -12.26
CA LEU A 56 -0.55 2.02 -13.10
C LEU A 56 -1.53 0.85 -13.15
N LEU A 57 -2.14 0.49 -12.02
CA LEU A 57 -3.16 -0.55 -11.95
C LEU A 57 -4.43 -0.17 -12.71
N GLU A 58 -4.87 1.08 -12.59
CA GLU A 58 -6.04 1.62 -13.32
C GLU A 58 -5.78 1.59 -14.83
N GLN A 59 -4.60 2.06 -15.29
CA GLN A 59 -4.21 2.00 -16.70
C GLN A 59 -4.13 0.56 -17.23
N ALA A 60 -3.54 -0.35 -16.44
CA ALA A 60 -3.45 -1.76 -16.83
C ALA A 60 -4.84 -2.39 -16.97
N ARG A 61 -5.77 -2.09 -16.05
CA ARG A 61 -7.16 -2.56 -16.10
C ARG A 61 -7.91 -2.02 -17.32
N GLU A 62 -7.73 -0.73 -17.64
CA GLU A 62 -8.35 -0.08 -18.81
C GLU A 62 -7.82 -0.63 -20.15
N GLY A 63 -6.60 -1.15 -20.17
CA GLY A 63 -6.00 -1.78 -21.35
C GLY A 63 -6.53 -3.18 -21.69
N LEU A 64 -7.32 -3.81 -20.81
CA LEU A 64 -7.84 -5.16 -21.00
C LEU A 64 -9.22 -5.18 -21.66
N THR A 65 -9.50 -6.19 -22.47
CA THR A 65 -10.85 -6.41 -23.04
C THR A 65 -11.82 -6.96 -22.00
N ALA A 66 -13.11 -6.88 -22.29
CA ALA A 66 -14.16 -7.45 -21.43
C ALA A 66 -13.97 -8.97 -21.21
N GLU A 67 -13.53 -9.70 -22.23
CA GLU A 67 -13.26 -11.14 -22.15
C GLU A 67 -12.07 -11.43 -21.21
N GLN A 68 -11.00 -10.63 -21.29
CA GLN A 68 -9.83 -10.77 -20.42
C GLN A 68 -10.19 -10.44 -18.96
N LEU A 69 -10.97 -9.39 -18.74
CA LEU A 69 -11.45 -9.00 -17.41
C LEU A 69 -12.38 -10.05 -16.79
N ALA A 70 -13.16 -10.77 -17.61
CA ALA A 70 -14.03 -11.86 -17.18
C ALA A 70 -13.30 -13.20 -17.00
N ALA A 71 -12.04 -13.32 -17.45
CA ALA A 71 -11.24 -14.53 -17.29
C ALA A 71 -11.02 -14.84 -15.79
N PRO A 72 -10.90 -16.14 -15.43
CA PRO A 72 -10.60 -16.52 -14.06
C PRO A 72 -9.19 -16.03 -13.67
N ALA A 73 -9.09 -15.37 -12.52
CA ALA A 73 -7.82 -15.05 -11.90
C ALA A 73 -7.27 -16.27 -11.14
N ASP A 74 -5.95 -16.31 -10.97
CA ASP A 74 -5.32 -17.33 -10.14
C ASP A 74 -5.91 -17.30 -8.70
N PRO A 75 -6.38 -18.44 -8.17
CA PRO A 75 -6.93 -18.52 -6.82
C PRO A 75 -5.99 -18.06 -5.72
N GLU A 76 -4.68 -18.27 -5.87
CA GLU A 76 -3.68 -17.84 -4.90
C GLU A 76 -3.58 -16.31 -4.89
N PHE A 77 -3.57 -15.70 -6.08
CA PHE A 77 -3.54 -14.26 -6.22
C PHE A 77 -4.76 -13.57 -5.60
N LEU A 78 -5.95 -14.15 -5.82
CA LEU A 78 -7.16 -13.69 -5.17
C LEU A 78 -7.14 -13.85 -3.65
N ARG A 79 -6.46 -14.88 -3.14
CA ARG A 79 -6.29 -15.09 -1.70
C ARG A 79 -5.41 -14.00 -1.12
N VAL A 80 -4.28 -13.69 -1.75
CA VAL A 80 -3.37 -12.69 -1.19
C VAL A 80 -3.93 -11.27 -1.33
N ALA A 81 -4.53 -10.92 -2.48
CA ALA A 81 -5.22 -9.64 -2.65
C ALA A 81 -6.36 -9.44 -1.63
N ARG A 82 -7.04 -10.51 -1.23
CA ARG A 82 -8.05 -10.46 -0.17
C ARG A 82 -7.44 -10.19 1.20
N ASN A 83 -6.30 -10.80 1.50
CA ASN A 83 -5.61 -10.57 2.77
C ASN A 83 -5.08 -9.13 2.86
N ALA A 84 -4.52 -8.59 1.77
CA ALA A 84 -4.13 -7.17 1.72
C ALA A 84 -5.34 -6.26 1.93
N ALA A 85 -6.44 -6.49 1.19
CA ALA A 85 -7.66 -5.69 1.31
C ALA A 85 -8.43 -5.86 2.64
N ALA A 86 -8.04 -6.82 3.49
CA ALA A 86 -8.67 -7.03 4.80
C ALA A 86 -8.10 -6.11 5.89
N HIS A 87 -6.98 -5.43 5.65
CA HIS A 87 -6.42 -4.49 6.62
C HIS A 87 -7.22 -3.19 6.61
N SER A 88 -7.68 -2.74 7.78
CA SER A 88 -8.27 -1.42 7.98
C SER A 88 -7.18 -0.43 8.38
N PRO A 89 -6.90 0.60 7.55
CA PRO A 89 -6.04 1.72 7.92
C PRO A 89 -6.45 2.35 9.25
N GLU A 90 -7.75 2.46 9.50
CA GLU A 90 -8.31 3.12 10.68
C GLU A 90 -7.97 2.38 11.98
N GLU A 91 -8.08 1.04 11.97
CA GLU A 91 -7.72 0.21 13.12
C GLU A 91 -6.22 0.26 13.43
N GLY A 92 -5.38 0.34 12.39
CA GLY A 92 -3.93 0.52 12.54
C GLY A 92 -3.59 1.90 13.10
N LEU A 93 -4.14 2.96 12.53
CA LEU A 93 -3.91 4.35 12.96
C LEU A 93 -4.35 4.60 14.40
N ALA A 94 -5.41 3.95 14.86
CA ALA A 94 -5.89 4.08 16.24
C ALA A 94 -4.86 3.60 17.28
N GLN A 95 -3.93 2.73 16.89
CA GLN A 95 -2.91 2.14 17.75
C GLN A 95 -1.58 2.92 17.73
N VAL A 96 -1.39 3.84 16.77
CA VAL A 96 -0.17 4.64 16.65
C VAL A 96 -0.10 5.66 17.77
N GLN A 97 0.89 5.51 18.66
CA GLN A 97 1.19 6.46 19.73
C GLN A 97 2.50 7.22 19.46
N THR A 98 3.45 6.55 18.79
CA THR A 98 4.78 7.06 18.47
C THR A 98 5.12 6.84 17.00
N LEU A 99 6.17 7.49 16.54
CA LEU A 99 6.72 7.25 15.21
C LEU A 99 7.25 5.81 15.07
N GLU A 100 7.65 5.15 16.17
CA GLU A 100 8.02 3.73 16.15
C GLU A 100 6.81 2.84 15.83
N ASP A 101 5.66 3.10 16.45
CA ASP A 101 4.45 2.31 16.18
C ASP A 101 4.05 2.43 14.69
N ALA A 102 4.10 3.65 14.17
CA ALA A 102 3.85 3.93 12.75
C ALA A 102 4.86 3.22 11.84
N TYR A 103 6.14 3.24 12.20
CA TYR A 103 7.21 2.57 11.48
C TYR A 103 7.02 1.05 11.41
N GLN A 104 6.69 0.41 12.54
CA GLN A 104 6.45 -1.03 12.58
C GLN A 104 5.19 -1.43 11.81
N LEU A 105 4.12 -0.64 11.90
CA LEU A 105 2.91 -0.85 11.11
C LEU A 105 3.18 -0.70 9.62
N ALA A 106 3.90 0.34 9.20
CA ALA A 106 4.30 0.52 7.81
C ALA A 106 5.12 -0.68 7.30
N HIS A 107 6.13 -1.13 8.05
CA HIS A 107 6.90 -2.32 7.68
C HIS A 107 6.05 -3.59 7.54
N ALA A 108 5.06 -3.78 8.41
CA ALA A 108 4.13 -4.91 8.31
C ALA A 108 3.22 -4.82 7.07
N THR A 109 2.76 -3.60 6.74
CA THR A 109 1.99 -3.31 5.53
C THR A 109 2.81 -3.60 4.27
N GLU A 110 4.01 -3.03 4.16
CA GLU A 110 4.93 -3.24 3.03
C GLU A 110 5.27 -4.72 2.83
N HIS A 111 5.49 -5.47 3.92
CA HIS A 111 5.72 -6.91 3.85
C HIS A 111 4.48 -7.67 3.37
N THR A 112 3.27 -7.18 3.67
CA THR A 112 2.03 -7.79 3.20
C THR A 112 1.78 -7.48 1.73
N GLU A 113 2.02 -6.24 1.29
CA GLU A 113 1.93 -5.82 -0.11
C GLU A 113 2.94 -6.54 -0.99
N PHE A 114 4.17 -6.72 -0.50
CA PHE A 114 5.21 -7.54 -1.13
C PHE A 114 4.70 -8.94 -1.50
N ASN A 115 3.97 -9.56 -0.58
CA ASN A 115 3.41 -10.88 -0.79
C ASN A 115 2.14 -10.87 -1.64
N ALA A 116 1.38 -9.77 -1.65
CA ALA A 116 0.01 -9.71 -2.16
C ALA A 116 -0.17 -9.15 -3.55
N VAL A 117 0.54 -8.08 -3.86
CA VAL A 117 0.20 -7.23 -5.00
C VAL A 117 1.10 -7.54 -6.19
N PHE A 118 2.40 -7.68 -5.95
CA PHE A 118 3.35 -7.45 -7.03
C PHE A 118 3.85 -8.70 -7.76
N GLU A 119 3.90 -9.89 -7.15
CA GLU A 119 4.16 -11.11 -7.94
C GLU A 119 2.98 -11.48 -8.86
N VAL A 120 1.78 -11.07 -8.46
CA VAL A 120 0.48 -11.37 -9.07
C VAL A 120 0.20 -10.57 -10.34
N VAL A 121 0.32 -9.24 -10.23
CA VAL A 121 0.05 -8.30 -11.34
C VAL A 121 1.08 -8.51 -12.45
N ILE A 122 2.28 -8.89 -12.08
CA ILE A 122 3.40 -9.00 -13.00
C ILE A 122 3.35 -10.29 -13.83
N SER A 123 2.99 -11.44 -13.29
CA SER A 123 3.07 -12.68 -14.07
C SER A 123 2.10 -12.73 -15.26
N GLU A 124 1.01 -11.96 -15.22
CA GLU A 124 -0.09 -12.04 -16.20
C GLU A 124 -0.20 -10.81 -17.13
N LEU A 125 0.37 -9.63 -16.80
CA LEU A 125 0.00 -8.35 -17.45
C LEU A 125 1.10 -7.62 -18.25
N PHE A 126 2.37 -8.00 -18.14
CA PHE A 126 3.47 -7.33 -18.88
C PHE A 126 4.36 -8.35 -19.63
N PRO A 127 5.40 -7.91 -20.38
CA PRO A 127 6.46 -8.80 -20.85
C PRO A 127 7.46 -9.16 -19.74
N VAL A 128 7.75 -10.46 -19.57
CA VAL A 128 8.61 -11.04 -18.50
C VAL A 128 9.96 -10.35 -18.28
N ALA A 129 10.55 -9.76 -19.32
CA ALA A 129 11.90 -9.20 -19.29
C ALA A 129 12.04 -7.86 -18.53
N VAL A 130 10.97 -7.08 -18.38
CA VAL A 130 11.01 -5.71 -17.79
C VAL A 130 10.46 -5.68 -16.36
N GLN A 131 9.73 -6.72 -15.99
CA GLN A 131 8.83 -6.79 -14.85
C GLN A 131 9.50 -6.87 -13.48
N ARG A 132 10.30 -7.92 -13.25
CA ARG A 132 10.88 -8.21 -11.93
C ARG A 132 11.81 -7.10 -11.41
N PRO A 133 12.66 -6.47 -12.24
CA PRO A 133 13.52 -5.39 -11.78
C PRO A 133 12.72 -4.15 -11.35
N PHE A 134 11.68 -3.78 -12.11
CA PHE A 134 10.85 -2.61 -11.81
C PHE A 134 10.12 -2.75 -10.48
N VAL A 135 9.52 -3.91 -10.21
CA VAL A 135 8.86 -4.14 -8.93
C VAL A 135 9.83 -4.18 -7.76
N ARG A 136 10.98 -4.81 -7.94
CA ARG A 136 12.02 -4.80 -6.91
C ARG A 136 12.50 -3.38 -6.62
N SER A 137 12.57 -2.49 -7.62
CA SER A 137 12.92 -1.09 -7.37
C SER A 137 11.85 -0.33 -6.60
N GLN A 138 10.55 -0.51 -6.90
CA GLN A 138 9.49 0.17 -6.14
C GLN A 138 9.48 -0.26 -4.66
N LEU A 139 9.66 -1.56 -4.40
CA LEU A 139 9.75 -2.08 -3.03
C LEU A 139 11.00 -1.59 -2.30
N GLN A 140 12.14 -1.56 -3.00
CA GLN A 140 13.36 -1.02 -2.42
C GLN A 140 13.21 0.48 -2.11
N GLU A 141 12.49 1.23 -2.94
CA GLU A 141 12.21 2.64 -2.70
C GLU A 141 11.39 2.85 -1.43
N HIS A 142 10.36 2.04 -1.17
CA HIS A 142 9.58 2.13 0.08
C HIS A 142 10.46 1.81 1.30
N VAL A 143 11.25 0.73 1.25
CA VAL A 143 12.18 0.35 2.33
C VAL A 143 13.23 1.44 2.56
N ASP A 144 13.78 2.03 1.50
CA ASP A 144 14.77 3.10 1.58
C ASP A 144 14.17 4.37 2.21
N ARG A 145 12.91 4.69 1.89
CA ARG A 145 12.17 5.78 2.54
C ARG A 145 11.95 5.52 4.02
N LEU A 146 11.55 4.31 4.40
CA LEU A 146 11.42 3.93 5.80
C LEU A 146 12.77 4.00 6.53
N GLY A 147 13.89 3.65 5.88
CA GLY A 147 15.24 3.85 6.41
C GLY A 147 15.56 5.31 6.74
N ALA A 148 14.90 6.28 6.10
CA ALA A 148 15.01 7.68 6.46
C ALA A 148 14.33 8.03 7.80
N LEU A 149 13.65 7.08 8.45
CA LEU A 149 13.09 7.19 9.80
C LEU A 149 14.03 6.68 10.91
N GLU A 150 15.29 6.38 10.59
CA GLU A 150 16.30 6.04 11.61
C GLU A 150 16.80 7.28 12.39
N PRO A 151 17.28 7.12 13.64
CA PRO A 151 17.42 5.87 14.40
C PRO A 151 16.20 5.54 15.29
N PRO A 152 16.13 4.35 15.93
CA PRO A 152 14.99 3.98 16.78
C PRO A 152 14.77 4.94 17.95
N GLU A 153 15.84 5.47 18.56
CA GLU A 153 15.72 6.40 19.69
C GLU A 153 14.95 7.67 19.32
N TRP A 154 15.14 8.15 18.09
CA TRP A 154 14.36 9.26 17.57
C TRP A 154 12.89 8.87 17.41
N ARG A 155 12.59 7.70 16.83
CA ARG A 155 11.22 7.22 16.62
C ARG A 155 10.44 7.05 17.92
N TYR A 156 11.08 6.55 18.98
CA TYR A 156 10.47 6.46 20.31
C TYR A 156 10.22 7.83 20.95
N SER A 157 10.97 8.87 20.58
CA SER A 157 10.82 10.22 21.14
C SER A 157 9.69 11.04 20.49
N VAL A 158 9.29 10.69 19.27
CA VAL A 158 8.29 11.43 18.49
C VAL A 158 6.90 10.86 18.75
N VAL A 159 6.04 11.65 19.39
CA VAL A 159 4.66 11.27 19.74
C VAL A 159 3.70 11.70 18.64
N ALA A 160 2.77 10.82 18.28
CA ALA A 160 1.74 11.13 17.29
C ALA A 160 0.78 12.22 17.81
N LYS A 161 0.47 13.20 16.96
CA LYS A 161 -0.61 14.16 17.25
C LYS A 161 -1.87 13.69 16.54
N ARG A 162 -2.91 13.39 17.30
CA ARG A 162 -4.24 13.20 16.73
C ARG A 162 -4.74 14.57 16.30
N GLY A 163 -5.21 14.70 15.06
CA GLY A 163 -5.85 15.93 14.60
C GLY A 163 -6.89 16.32 15.64
N THR A 164 -6.82 17.56 16.14
CA THR A 164 -7.79 18.07 17.11
C THR A 164 -9.17 17.86 16.53
N GLU A 165 -9.94 16.91 17.08
CA GLU A 165 -11.39 17.01 17.03
C GLU A 165 -11.69 18.41 17.52
N GLY A 166 -12.23 19.24 16.62
CA GLY A 166 -12.50 20.62 16.91
C GLY A 166 -13.31 20.71 18.20
N GLU A 167 -12.79 21.45 19.17
CA GLU A 167 -13.60 22.03 20.23
C GLU A 167 -14.81 22.69 19.54
N LYS A 168 -15.98 22.08 19.73
CA LYS A 168 -17.28 22.71 19.55
C LYS A 168 -17.91 22.87 20.92
#